data_AF-A0A3L6RAE7-F1
#
_entry.id   AF-A0A3L6RAE7-F1
#
_cell.length_a   1.000
_cell.length_b   1.000
_cell.length_c   1.000
_cell.angle_alpha   90.00
_cell.angle_beta   90.00
_cell.angle_gamma   90.00
#
_symmetry.space_group_name_H-M   'P 1'
#
loop_
_entity.id
_entity.type
_entity.pdbx_description
1 polymer ?
#
loop_
_entity_poly.entity_id
_entity_poly.type
_entity_poly.pdbx_seq_one_letter_code
_entity_poly.pdbx_strand_id
1 'polypeptide(L)'
;MIDYNVLGGKCNRGLSVVDSYKLLKGADVLGEEEMFLACTLGWCIEWLQAFFLVLDDIMDDSHTRRGQPCWFRVPQVGFIAVNDGIILRNHISRILRRHFKGKPYYADLLDLFNEVEFKTASGQLLDLITTHEGEKDLTKYNITVHRRIVQYKTAYYSFYLPVACALLLSGENLENYSAVENILVEMGTYFQVQDDYLDCYGDPEFIGKIGTDIEDYKCSWLVVQALERADESQKHILFENYGKKDPACVAKVKNLYKELSLEALFQEYENESYKKLIADIEAQPSIAVQNVLKSFLHKIYKRQK
;
A
#
# COMPACT_ATOMS: atom_id res chain seq x y z
N MET A 1 2.97 -23.20 1.21
CA MET A 1 3.22 -21.94 1.93
C MET A 1 3.80 -20.88 1.01
N ILE A 2 5.04 -21.02 0.49
CA ILE A 2 5.66 -19.99 -0.37
C ILE A 2 4.83 -19.73 -1.63
N ASP A 3 4.61 -20.75 -2.47
CA ASP A 3 3.86 -20.59 -3.73
C ASP A 3 2.46 -20.01 -3.51
N TYR A 4 1.82 -20.35 -2.39
CA TYR A 4 0.48 -19.88 -2.05
C TYR A 4 0.46 -18.39 -1.72
N ASN A 5 1.44 -17.90 -0.94
CA ASN A 5 1.41 -16.55 -0.38
C ASN A 5 2.22 -15.53 -1.20
N VAL A 6 3.25 -15.98 -1.91
CA VAL A 6 4.15 -15.11 -2.65
C VAL A 6 3.69 -14.95 -4.11
N LEU A 7 3.09 -15.98 -4.71
CA LEU A 7 2.54 -15.92 -6.06
C LEU A 7 1.05 -15.51 -6.06
N GLY A 8 0.49 -15.31 -7.25
CA GLY A 8 -0.94 -14.98 -7.45
C GLY A 8 -1.29 -13.48 -7.35
N GLY A 9 -0.31 -12.62 -7.02
CA GLY A 9 -0.44 -11.18 -7.15
C GLY A 9 -0.12 -10.68 -8.56
N LYS A 10 -0.31 -9.38 -8.81
CA LYS A 10 0.09 -8.70 -10.06
C LYS A 10 1.60 -8.44 -10.15
N CYS A 11 2.33 -8.63 -9.04
CA CYS A 11 3.76 -8.33 -8.88
C CYS A 11 4.17 -6.90 -9.27
N ASN A 12 3.25 -5.94 -9.18
CA ASN A 12 3.50 -4.55 -9.58
C ASN A 12 4.69 -3.94 -8.84
N ARG A 13 4.86 -4.23 -7.55
CA ARG A 13 5.96 -3.67 -6.73
C ARG A 13 7.29 -4.28 -7.16
N GLY A 14 7.33 -5.60 -7.33
CA GLY A 14 8.51 -6.31 -7.81
C GLY A 14 8.95 -5.89 -9.21
N LEU A 15 8.00 -5.82 -10.15
CA LEU A 15 8.26 -5.37 -11.53
C LEU A 15 8.73 -3.92 -11.58
N SER A 16 8.22 -3.06 -10.70
CA SER A 16 8.64 -1.67 -10.62
C SER A 16 10.13 -1.48 -10.26
N VAL A 17 10.78 -2.44 -9.58
CA VAL A 17 12.24 -2.38 -9.39
C VAL A 17 12.96 -2.47 -10.72
N VAL A 18 12.56 -3.44 -11.56
CA VAL A 18 13.16 -3.68 -12.88
C VAL A 18 12.90 -2.51 -13.82
N ASP A 19 11.67 -2.04 -13.88
CA ASP A 19 11.29 -0.89 -14.71
C ASP A 19 12.04 0.38 -14.29
N SER A 20 12.14 0.64 -12.98
CA SER A 20 12.87 1.81 -12.48
C SER A 20 14.35 1.73 -12.81
N TYR A 21 14.96 0.55 -12.67
CA TYR A 21 16.38 0.37 -12.94
C TYR A 21 16.71 0.57 -14.42
N LYS A 22 15.86 0.06 -15.33
CA LYS A 22 15.96 0.33 -16.77
C LYS A 22 15.91 1.82 -17.09
N LEU A 23 14.94 2.53 -16.50
CA LEU A 23 14.76 3.97 -16.72
C LEU A 23 15.92 4.79 -16.17
N LEU A 24 16.43 4.46 -14.97
CA LEU A 24 17.61 5.10 -14.39
C LEU A 24 18.86 4.91 -15.25
N LYS A 25 19.04 3.71 -15.80
CA LYS A 25 20.17 3.38 -16.68
C LYS A 25 20.01 3.94 -18.10
N GLY A 26 18.80 4.33 -18.51
CA GLY A 26 18.49 4.72 -19.88
C GLY A 26 18.64 3.55 -20.87
N ALA A 27 18.31 2.34 -20.45
CA ALA A 27 18.46 1.12 -21.24
C ALA A 27 17.16 0.31 -21.32
N ASP A 28 16.78 -0.11 -22.53
CA ASP A 28 15.58 -0.94 -22.75
C ASP A 28 15.80 -2.40 -22.28
N VAL A 29 17.05 -2.86 -22.38
CA VAL A 29 17.48 -4.22 -22.05
C VAL A 29 18.62 -4.16 -21.04
N LEU A 30 18.47 -4.92 -19.95
CA LEU A 30 19.51 -5.10 -18.94
C LEU A 30 20.36 -6.32 -19.27
N GLY A 31 21.61 -6.33 -18.82
CA GLY A 31 22.42 -7.55 -18.84
C GLY A 31 21.80 -8.65 -17.97
N GLU A 32 22.21 -9.91 -18.17
CA GLU A 32 21.65 -11.05 -17.44
C GLU A 32 21.82 -10.91 -15.92
N GLU A 33 23.01 -10.51 -15.45
CA GLU A 33 23.28 -10.29 -14.02
C GLU A 33 22.41 -9.14 -13.47
N GLU A 34 22.32 -8.03 -14.20
CA GLU A 34 21.55 -6.85 -13.82
C GLU A 34 20.06 -7.14 -13.70
N MET A 35 19.51 -7.83 -14.69
CA MET A 35 18.12 -8.31 -14.68
C MET A 35 17.89 -9.24 -13.49
N PHE A 36 18.80 -10.19 -13.26
CA PHE A 36 18.69 -11.13 -12.15
C PHE A 36 18.69 -10.41 -10.80
N LEU A 37 19.58 -9.44 -10.58
CA LEU A 37 19.66 -8.68 -9.33
C LEU A 37 18.42 -7.79 -9.13
N ALA A 38 17.96 -7.10 -10.17
CA ALA A 38 16.74 -6.30 -10.11
C ALA A 38 15.49 -7.14 -9.78
N CYS A 39 15.33 -8.29 -10.46
CA CYS A 39 14.28 -9.25 -10.15
C CYS A 39 14.40 -9.80 -8.72
N THR A 40 15.62 -10.05 -8.24
CA THR A 40 15.86 -10.57 -6.88
C THR A 40 15.40 -9.57 -5.82
N LEU A 41 15.72 -8.28 -5.99
CA LEU A 41 15.20 -7.23 -5.10
C LEU A 41 13.69 -7.08 -5.23
N GLY A 42 13.15 -7.13 -6.45
CA GLY A 42 11.70 -7.11 -6.67
C GLY A 42 10.99 -8.22 -5.90
N TRP A 43 11.54 -9.44 -5.92
CA TRP A 43 11.03 -10.55 -5.13
C TRP A 43 11.18 -10.32 -3.63
N CYS A 44 12.28 -9.74 -3.13
CA CYS A 44 12.35 -9.37 -1.71
C CYS A 44 11.18 -8.49 -1.26
N ILE A 45 10.70 -7.57 -2.11
CA ILE A 45 9.53 -6.72 -1.83
C ILE A 45 8.23 -7.53 -1.84
N GLU A 46 8.05 -8.44 -2.81
CA GLU A 46 6.87 -9.31 -2.86
C GLU A 46 6.83 -10.30 -1.67
N TRP A 47 7.99 -10.76 -1.19
CA TRP A 47 8.10 -11.55 0.05
C TRP A 47 7.75 -10.72 1.29
N LEU A 48 8.21 -9.46 1.36
CA LEU A 48 7.85 -8.54 2.44
C LEU A 48 6.35 -8.29 2.47
N GLN A 49 5.75 -8.04 1.29
CA GLN A 49 4.31 -7.90 1.17
C GLN A 49 3.58 -9.17 1.59
N ALA A 50 4.00 -10.35 1.11
CA ALA A 50 3.38 -11.62 1.48
C ALA A 50 3.41 -11.87 2.99
N PHE A 51 4.52 -11.52 3.66
CA PHE A 51 4.63 -11.56 5.12
C PHE A 51 3.54 -10.70 5.80
N PHE A 52 3.43 -9.42 5.42
CA PHE A 52 2.43 -8.54 6.01
C PHE A 52 1.02 -9.02 5.73
N LEU A 53 0.71 -9.44 4.50
CA LEU A 53 -0.63 -9.88 4.12
C LEU A 53 -1.07 -11.16 4.87
N VAL A 54 -0.16 -12.10 5.13
CA VAL A 54 -0.49 -13.30 5.92
C VAL A 54 -0.90 -12.92 7.35
N LEU A 55 -0.21 -11.97 7.97
CA LEU A 55 -0.56 -11.52 9.33
C LEU A 55 -1.78 -10.59 9.35
N ASP A 56 -1.89 -9.69 8.37
CA ASP A 56 -3.03 -8.78 8.19
C ASP A 56 -4.33 -9.57 8.02
N ASP A 57 -4.34 -10.63 7.20
CA ASP A 57 -5.50 -11.51 7.04
C ASP A 57 -5.96 -12.13 8.35
N ILE A 58 -5.02 -12.46 9.26
CA ILE A 58 -5.35 -13.01 10.59
C ILE A 58 -5.92 -11.92 11.49
N MET A 59 -5.30 -10.74 11.51
CA MET A 59 -5.71 -9.62 12.37
C MET A 59 -7.08 -9.06 11.97
N ASP A 60 -7.38 -9.04 10.68
CA ASP A 60 -8.64 -8.57 10.10
C ASP A 60 -9.68 -9.70 9.96
N ASP A 61 -9.38 -10.92 10.43
CA ASP A 61 -10.24 -12.12 10.28
C ASP A 61 -10.73 -12.36 8.83
N SER A 62 -9.90 -12.01 7.85
CA SER A 62 -10.25 -12.06 6.43
C SER A 62 -10.58 -13.48 5.94
N HIS A 63 -11.45 -13.57 4.93
CA HIS A 63 -11.88 -14.86 4.36
C HIS A 63 -11.08 -15.26 3.13
N THR A 64 -10.88 -14.34 2.18
CA THR A 64 -10.25 -14.62 0.88
C THR A 64 -9.23 -13.57 0.49
N ARG A 65 -8.16 -13.99 -0.17
CA ARG A 65 -7.14 -13.14 -0.78
C ARG A 65 -6.71 -13.74 -2.13
N ARG A 66 -6.58 -12.88 -3.16
CA ARG A 66 -6.17 -13.29 -4.52
C ARG A 66 -7.02 -14.44 -5.10
N GLY A 67 -8.33 -14.41 -4.83
CA GLY A 67 -9.29 -15.41 -5.32
C GLY A 67 -9.21 -16.79 -4.61
N GLN A 68 -8.45 -16.90 -3.51
CA GLN A 68 -8.31 -18.12 -2.72
C GLN A 68 -8.57 -17.83 -1.23
N PRO A 69 -8.86 -18.84 -0.39
CA PRO A 69 -8.93 -18.64 1.06
C PRO A 69 -7.65 -18.02 1.62
N CYS A 70 -7.77 -17.12 2.60
CA CYS A 70 -6.60 -16.61 3.32
C CYS A 70 -5.80 -17.78 3.92
N TRP A 71 -4.47 -17.66 4.02
CA TRP A 71 -3.61 -18.80 4.37
C TRP A 71 -4.00 -19.47 5.70
N PHE A 72 -4.34 -18.68 6.71
CA PHE A 72 -4.78 -19.18 8.02
C PHE A 72 -6.15 -19.88 7.99
N ARG A 73 -6.96 -19.67 6.94
CA ARG A 73 -8.26 -20.32 6.75
C ARG A 73 -8.13 -21.68 6.04
N VAL A 74 -6.96 -22.02 5.51
CA VAL A 74 -6.72 -23.34 4.91
C VAL A 74 -6.81 -24.40 6.03
N PRO A 75 -7.60 -25.48 5.88
CA PRO A 75 -7.98 -26.37 6.99
C PRO A 75 -6.82 -26.95 7.82
N GLN A 76 -5.70 -27.25 7.18
CA GLN A 76 -4.50 -27.81 7.82
C GLN A 76 -3.50 -26.76 8.33
N VAL A 77 -3.77 -25.47 8.15
CA VAL A 77 -2.84 -24.38 8.48
C VAL A 77 -3.24 -23.71 9.79
N GLY A 78 -4.43 -23.10 9.86
CA GLY A 78 -4.84 -22.35 11.06
C GLY A 78 -3.80 -21.30 11.47
N PHE A 79 -3.55 -21.18 12.77
CA PHE A 79 -2.56 -20.23 13.31
C PHE A 79 -1.08 -20.61 13.08
N ILE A 80 -0.78 -21.75 12.45
CA ILE A 80 0.58 -22.02 11.95
C ILE A 80 1.01 -20.90 10.97
N ALA A 81 0.04 -20.29 10.29
CA ALA A 81 0.21 -19.14 9.43
C ALA A 81 1.00 -17.98 10.08
N VAL A 82 0.91 -17.78 11.40
CA VAL A 82 1.69 -16.75 12.10
C VAL A 82 3.19 -17.02 11.96
N ASN A 83 3.62 -18.26 12.22
CA ASN A 83 5.02 -18.65 12.04
C ASN A 83 5.42 -18.64 10.56
N ASP A 84 4.53 -19.07 9.66
CA ASP A 84 4.79 -19.03 8.23
C ASP A 84 5.06 -17.60 7.72
N GLY A 85 4.32 -16.61 8.23
CA GLY A 85 4.60 -15.19 7.99
C GLY A 85 6.01 -14.80 8.44
N ILE A 86 6.41 -15.19 9.66
CA ILE A 86 7.76 -14.95 10.19
C ILE A 86 8.83 -15.59 9.28
N ILE A 87 8.59 -16.78 8.74
CA ILE A 87 9.49 -17.44 7.79
C ILE A 87 9.58 -16.65 6.47
N LEU A 88 8.47 -16.14 5.93
CA LEU A 88 8.47 -15.29 4.73
C LEU A 88 9.36 -14.05 4.94
N ARG A 89 9.21 -13.35 6.06
CA ARG A 89 10.06 -12.21 6.44
C ARG A 89 11.54 -12.58 6.49
N ASN A 90 11.87 -13.72 7.11
CA ASN A 90 13.27 -14.17 7.25
C ASN A 90 13.90 -14.61 5.91
N HIS A 91 13.11 -14.97 4.88
CA HIS A 91 13.67 -15.24 3.56
C HIS A 91 14.32 -14.01 2.92
N ILE A 92 13.85 -12.79 3.23
CA ILE A 92 14.38 -11.55 2.67
C ILE A 92 15.88 -11.41 3.00
N SER A 93 16.25 -11.51 4.27
CA SER A 93 17.67 -11.42 4.69
C SER A 93 18.52 -12.55 4.13
N ARG A 94 17.94 -13.75 3.92
CA ARG A 94 18.63 -14.87 3.27
C ARG A 94 18.91 -14.61 1.80
N ILE A 95 17.94 -14.06 1.07
CA ILE A 95 18.06 -13.69 -0.34
C ILE A 95 19.11 -12.58 -0.48
N LEU A 96 18.97 -11.50 0.32
CA LEU A 96 19.91 -10.38 0.33
C LEU A 96 21.34 -10.86 0.61
N ARG A 97 21.55 -11.66 1.67
CA ARG A 97 22.87 -12.21 1.99
C ARG A 97 23.43 -13.12 0.90
N ARG A 98 22.59 -13.89 0.21
CA ARG A 98 23.04 -14.83 -0.83
C ARG A 98 23.52 -14.12 -2.09
N HIS A 99 22.82 -13.06 -2.50
CA HIS A 99 23.04 -12.44 -3.81
C HIS A 99 23.75 -11.09 -3.74
N PHE A 100 23.71 -10.40 -2.60
CA PHE A 100 24.20 -9.03 -2.46
C PHE A 100 25.35 -8.86 -1.48
N LYS A 101 25.72 -9.86 -0.66
CA LYS A 101 26.77 -9.71 0.38
C LYS A 101 28.10 -9.12 -0.12
N GLY A 102 28.47 -9.37 -1.38
CA GLY A 102 29.70 -8.84 -1.98
C GLY A 102 29.54 -7.48 -2.68
N LYS A 103 28.34 -6.91 -2.73
CA LYS A 103 28.07 -5.62 -3.36
C LYS A 103 28.34 -4.49 -2.35
N PRO A 104 28.84 -3.32 -2.81
CA PRO A 104 29.18 -2.22 -1.90
C PRO A 104 27.96 -1.68 -1.13
N TYR A 105 26.77 -1.74 -1.72
CA TYR A 105 25.49 -1.29 -1.15
C TYR A 105 24.74 -2.38 -0.34
N TYR A 106 25.42 -3.45 0.08
CA TYR A 106 24.78 -4.54 0.82
C TYR A 106 24.21 -4.09 2.17
N ALA A 107 24.97 -3.27 2.91
CA ALA A 107 24.54 -2.75 4.20
C ALA A 107 23.33 -1.83 4.02
N ASP A 108 23.38 -0.93 3.04
CA ASP A 108 22.28 -0.02 2.71
C ASP A 108 21.00 -0.78 2.33
N LEU A 109 21.11 -1.90 1.61
CA LEU A 109 19.95 -2.75 1.32
C LEU A 109 19.35 -3.38 2.59
N LEU A 110 20.18 -3.87 3.52
CA LEU A 110 19.67 -4.42 4.78
C LEU A 110 18.95 -3.34 5.60
N ASP A 111 19.56 -2.17 5.72
CA ASP A 111 18.99 -1.06 6.49
C ASP A 111 17.71 -0.54 5.83
N LEU A 112 17.69 -0.40 4.50
CA LEU A 112 16.50 0.00 3.74
C LEU A 112 15.31 -0.95 3.98
N PHE A 113 15.53 -2.27 3.86
CA PHE A 113 14.45 -3.24 4.06
C PHE A 113 13.97 -3.27 5.51
N ASN A 114 14.88 -3.19 6.49
CA ASN A 114 14.51 -3.17 7.91
C ASN A 114 13.74 -1.88 8.28
N GLU A 115 14.18 -0.72 7.78
CA GLU A 115 13.53 0.56 8.06
C GLU A 115 12.13 0.62 7.43
N VAL A 116 11.99 0.15 6.18
CA VAL A 116 10.68 0.09 5.54
C VAL A 116 9.76 -0.95 6.21
N GLU A 117 10.29 -2.10 6.64
CA GLU A 117 9.54 -3.08 7.44
C GLU A 117 9.05 -2.44 8.75
N PHE A 118 9.93 -1.71 9.46
CA PHE A 118 9.57 -1.00 10.69
C PHE A 118 8.50 0.07 10.47
N LYS A 119 8.65 0.91 9.43
CA LYS A 119 7.63 1.91 9.04
C LYS A 119 6.29 1.23 8.74
N THR A 120 6.30 0.13 7.99
CA THR A 120 5.09 -0.63 7.65
C THR A 120 4.41 -1.22 8.89
N ALA A 121 5.17 -1.87 9.77
CA ALA A 121 4.66 -2.39 11.04
C ALA A 121 4.13 -1.29 11.96
N SER A 122 4.78 -0.12 11.99
CA SER A 122 4.31 1.05 12.74
C SER A 122 3.00 1.60 12.16
N GLY A 123 2.85 1.61 10.84
CA GLY A 123 1.59 1.94 10.17
C GLY A 123 0.47 0.96 10.53
N GLN A 124 0.78 -0.35 10.57
CA GLN A 124 -0.17 -1.37 11.03
C GLN A 124 -0.58 -1.16 12.49
N LEU A 125 0.38 -0.83 13.36
CA LEU A 125 0.08 -0.50 14.76
C LEU A 125 -0.90 0.67 14.84
N LEU A 126 -0.66 1.77 14.10
CA LEU A 126 -1.55 2.93 14.06
C LEU A 126 -2.95 2.55 13.58
N ASP A 127 -3.06 1.71 12.56
CA ASP A 127 -4.34 1.22 12.04
C ASP A 127 -5.12 0.45 13.11
N LEU A 128 -4.48 -0.52 13.76
CA LEU A 128 -5.09 -1.39 14.76
C LEU A 128 -5.54 -0.64 16.02
N ILE A 129 -4.70 0.26 16.56
CA ILE A 129 -5.07 1.02 17.77
C ILE A 129 -6.17 2.06 17.48
N THR A 130 -6.29 2.50 16.23
CA THR A 130 -7.36 3.42 15.79
C THR A 130 -8.68 2.67 15.59
N THR A 131 -8.64 1.42 15.15
CA THR A 131 -9.82 0.62 14.77
C THR A 131 -10.26 -0.40 15.84
N HIS A 132 -9.59 -0.43 17.01
CA HIS A 132 -9.76 -1.47 18.02
C HIS A 132 -11.21 -1.61 18.56
N GLU A 133 -11.70 -2.86 18.62
CA GLU A 133 -13.11 -3.21 18.90
C GLU A 133 -13.63 -2.76 20.27
N GLY A 134 -12.75 -2.56 21.27
CA GLY A 134 -13.14 -2.21 22.64
C GLY A 134 -13.62 -0.77 22.85
N GLU A 135 -13.25 0.14 21.94
CA GLU A 135 -13.65 1.55 21.97
C GLU A 135 -13.90 2.07 20.54
N LYS A 136 -14.96 1.55 19.89
CA LYS A 136 -15.44 2.09 18.61
C LYS A 136 -15.87 3.54 18.79
N ASP A 137 -14.91 4.45 18.60
CA ASP A 137 -15.05 5.89 18.75
C ASP A 137 -14.62 6.59 17.47
N LEU A 138 -15.61 6.93 16.63
CA LEU A 138 -15.40 7.62 15.37
C LEU A 138 -14.85 9.04 15.57
N THR A 139 -14.89 9.62 16.77
CA THR A 139 -14.32 10.96 17.02
C THR A 139 -12.79 10.96 16.91
N LYS A 140 -12.16 9.79 17.03
CA LYS A 140 -10.71 9.62 16.79
C LYS A 140 -10.34 9.75 15.32
N TYR A 141 -11.31 9.64 14.40
CA TYR A 141 -11.05 9.55 12.96
C TYR A 141 -10.96 10.95 12.37
N ASN A 142 -9.84 11.22 11.71
CA ASN A 142 -9.61 12.48 11.03
C ASN A 142 -8.53 12.31 9.95
N ILE A 143 -8.43 13.30 9.06
CA ILE A 143 -7.52 13.25 7.92
C ILE A 143 -6.03 13.13 8.32
N THR A 144 -5.64 13.64 9.48
CA THR A 144 -4.24 13.53 9.96
C THR A 144 -3.92 12.10 10.37
N VAL A 145 -4.85 11.43 11.06
CA VAL A 145 -4.72 10.02 11.46
C VAL A 145 -4.71 9.12 10.23
N HIS A 146 -5.68 9.28 9.33
CA HIS A 146 -5.74 8.57 8.04
C HIS A 146 -4.41 8.71 7.28
N ARG A 147 -3.95 9.93 7.04
CA ARG A 147 -2.70 10.20 6.32
C ARG A 147 -1.50 9.50 6.96
N ARG A 148 -1.39 9.51 8.30
CA ARG A 148 -0.29 8.82 9.00
C ARG A 148 -0.36 7.32 8.83
N ILE A 149 -1.53 6.71 8.99
CA ILE A 149 -1.73 5.27 8.78
C ILE A 149 -1.29 4.91 7.36
N VAL A 150 -1.83 5.61 6.36
CA VAL A 150 -1.56 5.33 4.95
C VAL A 150 -0.08 5.50 4.56
N GLN A 151 0.53 6.61 4.99
CA GLN A 151 1.94 6.89 4.69
C GLN A 151 2.84 5.77 5.19
N TYR A 152 2.65 5.35 6.45
CA TYR A 152 3.48 4.34 7.09
C TYR A 152 3.13 2.92 6.64
N LYS A 153 1.84 2.55 6.63
CA LYS A 153 1.35 1.20 6.33
C LYS A 153 1.51 0.83 4.87
N THR A 154 1.33 1.79 3.94
CA THR A 154 1.27 1.48 2.51
C THR A 154 2.37 2.15 1.70
N ALA A 155 2.56 3.46 1.85
CA ALA A 155 3.31 4.24 0.88
C ALA A 155 4.79 3.84 0.78
N TYR A 156 5.46 3.62 1.92
CA TYR A 156 6.89 3.30 1.94
C TYR A 156 7.22 1.98 1.21
N TYR A 157 6.58 0.88 1.58
CA TYR A 157 6.91 -0.42 0.96
C TYR A 157 6.37 -0.56 -0.46
N SER A 158 5.32 0.20 -0.82
CA SER A 158 4.65 0.08 -2.12
C SER A 158 5.24 0.98 -3.19
N PHE A 159 5.73 2.17 -2.83
CA PHE A 159 6.19 3.18 -3.78
C PHE A 159 7.66 3.52 -3.59
N TYR A 160 8.08 3.86 -2.37
CA TYR A 160 9.46 4.25 -2.10
C TYR A 160 10.44 3.07 -2.25
N LEU A 161 10.18 1.95 -1.59
CA LEU A 161 11.09 0.81 -1.53
C LEU A 161 11.50 0.27 -2.92
N PRO A 162 10.59 0.10 -3.91
CA PRO A 162 10.99 -0.33 -5.25
C PRO A 162 11.97 0.62 -5.95
N VAL A 163 11.75 1.94 -5.84
CA VAL A 163 12.62 2.95 -6.47
C VAL A 163 13.94 3.06 -5.71
N ALA A 164 13.92 3.02 -4.37
CA ALA A 164 15.12 3.01 -3.55
C ALA A 164 16.02 1.78 -3.85
N CYS A 165 15.42 0.60 -4.06
CA CYS A 165 16.15 -0.58 -4.52
C CYS A 165 16.83 -0.35 -5.87
N ALA A 166 16.14 0.28 -6.83
CA ALA A 166 16.68 0.58 -8.15
C ALA A 166 17.80 1.64 -8.10
N LEU A 167 17.68 2.65 -7.22
CA LEU A 167 18.72 3.66 -6.98
C LEU A 167 19.99 3.02 -6.41
N LEU A 168 19.87 2.16 -5.40
CA LEU A 168 21.02 1.42 -4.85
C LEU A 168 21.68 0.51 -5.89
N LEU A 169 20.90 -0.16 -6.74
CA LEU A 169 21.43 -0.95 -7.87
C LEU A 169 22.20 -0.10 -8.88
N SER A 170 21.79 1.16 -9.07
CA SER A 170 22.49 2.15 -9.90
C SER A 170 23.73 2.74 -9.24
N GLY A 171 24.03 2.38 -7.98
CA GLY A 171 25.18 2.89 -7.23
C GLY A 171 24.94 4.28 -6.61
N GLU A 172 23.69 4.71 -6.49
CA GLU A 172 23.32 6.00 -5.92
C GLU A 172 23.32 5.97 -4.38
N ASN A 173 23.59 7.11 -3.75
CA ASN A 173 23.39 7.31 -2.31
C ASN A 173 21.97 7.86 -2.06
N LEU A 174 21.15 7.12 -1.31
CA LEU A 174 19.75 7.47 -1.02
C LEU A 174 19.58 8.79 -0.26
N GLU A 175 20.59 9.27 0.48
CA GLU A 175 20.55 10.57 1.17
C GLU A 175 20.32 11.75 0.20
N ASN A 176 20.74 11.59 -1.07
CA ASN A 176 20.55 12.60 -2.12
C ASN A 176 19.13 12.60 -2.72
N TYR A 177 18.25 11.68 -2.30
CA TYR A 177 16.96 11.41 -2.94
C TYR A 177 15.76 11.63 -2.00
N SER A 178 15.91 12.46 -0.97
CA SER A 178 14.81 12.79 -0.04
C SER A 178 13.59 13.41 -0.73
N ALA A 179 13.79 14.24 -1.77
CA ALA A 179 12.69 14.77 -2.58
C ALA A 179 11.93 13.66 -3.33
N VAL A 180 12.64 12.64 -3.80
CA VAL A 180 12.04 11.47 -4.48
C VAL A 180 11.26 10.62 -3.49
N GLU A 181 11.78 10.40 -2.28
CA GLU A 181 11.04 9.75 -1.19
C GLU A 181 9.72 10.47 -0.90
N ASN A 182 9.76 11.80 -0.72
CA ASN A 182 8.55 12.60 -0.46
C ASN A 182 7.51 12.45 -1.57
N ILE A 183 7.92 12.53 -2.84
CA ILE A 183 7.01 12.36 -3.99
C ILE A 183 6.39 10.96 -3.98
N LEU A 184 7.19 9.92 -3.78
CA LEU A 184 6.70 8.54 -3.76
C LEU A 184 5.78 8.26 -2.58
N VAL A 185 6.03 8.87 -1.42
CA VAL A 185 5.14 8.79 -0.26
C VAL A 185 3.80 9.49 -0.52
N GLU A 186 3.80 10.65 -1.19
CA GLU A 186 2.56 11.33 -1.61
C GLU A 186 1.81 10.53 -2.67
N MET A 187 2.51 9.90 -3.65
CA MET A 187 1.89 8.97 -4.60
C MET A 187 1.24 7.80 -3.89
N GLY A 188 1.90 7.20 -2.90
CA GLY A 188 1.33 6.12 -2.11
C GLY A 188 0.15 6.55 -1.25
N THR A 189 0.15 7.80 -0.80
CA THR A 189 -0.99 8.39 -0.09
C THR A 189 -2.21 8.52 -1.01
N TYR A 190 -2.00 9.09 -2.20
CA TYR A 190 -3.03 9.17 -3.24
C TYR A 190 -3.55 7.77 -3.62
N PHE A 191 -2.65 6.80 -3.84
CA PHE A 191 -3.00 5.43 -4.19
C PHE A 191 -3.94 4.78 -3.17
N GLN A 192 -3.68 4.98 -1.88
CA GLN A 192 -4.54 4.40 -0.84
C GLN A 192 -5.90 5.12 -0.74
N VAL A 193 -5.95 6.44 -0.94
CA VAL A 193 -7.25 7.15 -1.06
C VAL A 193 -8.07 6.59 -2.22
N GLN A 194 -7.44 6.23 -3.35
CA GLN A 194 -8.13 5.52 -4.42
C GLN A 194 -8.62 4.13 -3.99
N ASP A 195 -7.84 3.38 -3.20
CA ASP A 195 -8.26 2.06 -2.71
C ASP A 195 -9.49 2.19 -1.79
N ASP A 196 -9.46 3.15 -0.87
CA ASP A 196 -10.57 3.46 0.05
C ASP A 196 -11.85 3.88 -0.72
N TYR A 197 -11.69 4.68 -1.79
CA TYR A 197 -12.79 5.05 -2.67
C TYR A 197 -13.36 3.83 -3.42
N LEU A 198 -12.49 3.03 -4.02
CA LEU A 198 -12.87 1.84 -4.79
C LEU A 198 -13.51 0.78 -3.90
N ASP A 199 -13.10 0.64 -2.64
CA ASP A 199 -13.72 -0.30 -1.69
C ASP A 199 -15.23 -0.03 -1.53
N CYS A 200 -15.63 1.24 -1.48
CA CYS A 200 -17.04 1.61 -1.36
C CYS A 200 -17.80 1.68 -2.69
N TYR A 201 -17.18 2.27 -3.72
CA TYR A 201 -17.83 2.69 -4.97
C TYR A 201 -17.49 1.83 -6.20
N GLY A 202 -16.39 1.10 -6.18
CA GLY A 202 -15.99 0.33 -7.35
C GLY A 202 -16.73 -1.00 -7.46
N ASP A 203 -16.74 -1.53 -8.66
CA ASP A 203 -17.47 -2.74 -9.00
C ASP A 203 -16.74 -3.99 -8.46
N PRO A 204 -17.38 -4.82 -7.61
CA PRO A 204 -16.79 -6.03 -7.05
C PRO A 204 -16.23 -7.00 -8.11
N GLU A 205 -16.84 -7.07 -9.31
CA GLU A 205 -16.35 -7.93 -10.40
C GLU A 205 -14.98 -7.47 -10.93
N PHE A 206 -14.73 -6.17 -10.92
CA PHE A 206 -13.48 -5.57 -11.41
C PHE A 206 -12.39 -5.47 -10.33
N ILE A 207 -12.78 -5.20 -9.08
CA ILE A 207 -11.85 -5.12 -7.93
C ILE A 207 -11.40 -6.53 -7.51
N GLY A 208 -12.28 -7.53 -7.63
CA GLY A 208 -12.01 -8.91 -7.22
C GLY A 208 -12.20 -9.17 -5.72
N LYS A 209 -12.83 -8.23 -5.00
CA LYS A 209 -13.34 -8.40 -3.63
C LYS A 209 -14.59 -7.54 -3.44
N ILE A 210 -15.43 -7.92 -2.49
CA ILE A 210 -16.48 -7.06 -1.95
C ILE A 210 -15.80 -6.14 -0.93
N GLY A 211 -16.00 -4.82 -1.03
CA GLY A 211 -15.47 -3.90 -0.05
C GLY A 211 -16.15 -4.02 1.30
N THR A 212 -15.37 -3.93 2.37
CA THR A 212 -15.78 -4.20 3.75
C THR A 212 -15.34 -3.10 4.72
N ASP A 213 -14.78 -1.99 4.24
CA ASP A 213 -14.22 -0.93 5.10
C ASP A 213 -15.26 -0.37 6.10
N ILE A 214 -16.53 -0.30 5.70
CA ILE A 214 -17.62 0.18 6.56
C ILE A 214 -17.89 -0.84 7.67
N GLU A 215 -18.04 -2.11 7.33
CA GLU A 215 -18.32 -3.21 8.25
C GLU A 215 -17.19 -3.44 9.25
N ASP A 216 -15.96 -3.34 8.76
CA ASP A 216 -14.72 -3.57 9.50
C ASP A 216 -14.28 -2.35 10.31
N TYR A 217 -15.09 -1.29 10.30
CA TYR A 217 -14.84 -0.06 11.05
C TYR A 217 -13.47 0.53 10.71
N LYS A 218 -13.08 0.51 9.42
CA LYS A 218 -11.78 1.04 8.98
C LYS A 218 -11.77 2.55 9.00
N CYS A 219 -10.62 3.12 9.34
CA CYS A 219 -10.34 4.56 9.21
C CYS A 219 -10.08 4.90 7.73
N SER A 220 -11.11 4.75 6.90
CA SER A 220 -11.10 4.99 5.45
C SER A 220 -11.16 6.49 5.14
N TRP A 221 -10.60 6.90 3.99
CA TRP A 221 -10.69 8.29 3.53
C TRP A 221 -12.15 8.79 3.46
N LEU A 222 -13.09 7.94 3.05
CA LEU A 222 -14.49 8.32 2.92
C LEU A 222 -15.12 8.71 4.26
N VAL A 223 -14.88 7.94 5.33
CA VAL A 223 -15.47 8.25 6.64
C VAL A 223 -14.87 9.51 7.24
N VAL A 224 -13.57 9.76 7.06
CA VAL A 224 -12.95 11.00 7.56
C VAL A 224 -13.47 12.23 6.84
N GLN A 225 -13.69 12.16 5.51
CA GLN A 225 -14.30 13.26 4.75
C GLN A 225 -15.77 13.46 5.11
N ALA A 226 -16.51 12.37 5.34
CA ALA A 226 -17.89 12.43 5.78
C ALA A 226 -18.01 13.11 7.14
N LEU A 227 -17.20 12.73 8.12
CA LEU A 227 -17.19 13.32 9.46
C LEU A 227 -16.87 14.83 9.45
N GLU A 228 -15.99 15.26 8.54
CA GLU A 228 -15.62 16.67 8.38
C GLU A 228 -16.75 17.52 7.78
N ARG A 229 -17.59 16.95 6.91
CA ARG A 229 -18.64 17.68 6.15
C ARG A 229 -20.04 17.51 6.70
N ALA A 230 -20.29 16.43 7.43
CA ALA A 230 -21.60 16.11 7.97
C ALA A 230 -22.04 17.13 9.03
N ASP A 231 -23.33 17.48 9.01
CA ASP A 231 -23.96 18.14 10.15
C ASP A 231 -24.16 17.16 11.32
N GLU A 232 -24.66 17.65 12.46
CA GLU A 232 -24.84 16.81 13.67
C GLU A 232 -25.84 15.66 13.46
N SER A 233 -26.86 15.86 12.62
CA SER A 233 -27.84 14.81 12.32
C SER A 233 -27.23 13.71 11.45
N GLN A 234 -26.43 14.10 10.46
CA GLN A 234 -25.70 13.21 9.57
C GLN A 234 -24.58 12.46 10.30
N LYS A 235 -23.86 13.11 11.22
CA LYS A 235 -22.87 12.43 12.08
C LYS A 235 -23.51 11.37 12.96
N HIS A 236 -24.72 11.61 13.46
CA HIS A 236 -25.45 10.60 14.22
C HIS A 236 -25.70 9.33 13.40
N ILE A 237 -26.00 9.46 12.10
CA ILE A 237 -26.12 8.32 11.19
C ILE A 237 -24.80 7.53 11.13
N LEU A 238 -23.65 8.21 11.01
CA LEU A 238 -22.35 7.53 11.02
C LEU A 238 -22.11 6.80 12.35
N PHE A 239 -22.32 7.46 13.49
CA PHE A 239 -22.09 6.87 14.82
C PHE A 239 -22.97 5.63 15.10
N GLU A 240 -24.20 5.61 14.60
CA GLU A 240 -25.09 4.46 14.79
C GLU A 240 -24.80 3.28 13.86
N ASN A 241 -24.34 3.55 12.63
CA ASN A 241 -24.35 2.58 11.54
C ASN A 241 -22.96 2.12 11.07
N TYR A 242 -21.89 2.89 11.29
CA TYR A 242 -20.53 2.49 10.88
C TYR A 242 -20.00 1.34 11.74
N GLY A 243 -19.30 0.36 11.14
CA GLY A 243 -18.78 -0.83 11.82
C GLY A 243 -19.81 -1.87 12.21
N LYS A 244 -20.97 -1.87 11.53
CA LYS A 244 -22.04 -2.85 11.68
C LYS A 244 -22.06 -3.77 10.47
N LYS A 245 -22.11 -5.08 10.69
CA LYS A 245 -22.24 -6.10 9.64
C LYS A 245 -23.64 -6.17 9.02
N ASP A 246 -24.62 -5.42 9.56
CA ASP A 246 -25.97 -5.35 9.02
C ASP A 246 -25.97 -4.58 7.68
N PRO A 247 -26.38 -5.19 6.55
CA PRO A 247 -26.45 -4.52 5.27
C PRO A 247 -27.30 -3.24 5.26
N ALA A 248 -28.32 -3.14 6.12
CA ALA A 248 -29.15 -1.93 6.23
C ALA A 248 -28.36 -0.76 6.85
N CYS A 249 -27.48 -1.04 7.80
CA CYS A 249 -26.56 -0.04 8.37
C CYS A 249 -25.54 0.41 7.31
N VAL A 250 -24.93 -0.53 6.58
CA VAL A 250 -23.98 -0.23 5.50
C VAL A 250 -24.64 0.65 4.43
N ALA A 251 -25.88 0.32 4.03
CA ALA A 251 -26.63 1.10 3.05
C ALA A 251 -26.91 2.54 3.51
N LYS A 252 -27.20 2.76 4.80
CA LYS A 252 -27.36 4.12 5.36
C LYS A 252 -26.08 4.94 5.27
N VAL A 253 -24.93 4.34 5.58
CA VAL A 253 -23.61 5.00 5.45
C VAL A 253 -23.34 5.36 3.98
N LYS A 254 -23.52 4.41 3.05
CA LYS A 254 -23.32 4.67 1.61
C LYS A 254 -24.26 5.75 1.07
N ASN A 255 -25.53 5.77 1.52
CA ASN A 255 -26.48 6.82 1.15
C ASN A 255 -26.04 8.19 1.66
N LEU A 256 -25.52 8.28 2.88
CA LEU A 256 -24.98 9.52 3.41
C LEU A 256 -23.75 9.99 2.61
N TYR A 257 -22.84 9.09 2.23
CA TYR A 257 -21.72 9.45 1.36
C TYR A 257 -22.17 10.03 0.01
N LYS A 258 -23.27 9.51 -0.53
CA LYS A 258 -23.90 10.06 -1.74
C LYS A 258 -24.51 11.44 -1.51
N GLU A 259 -25.21 11.64 -0.39
CA GLU A 259 -25.78 12.94 0.00
C GLU A 259 -24.69 14.02 0.15
N LEU A 260 -23.56 13.64 0.76
CA LEU A 260 -22.38 14.49 0.92
C LEU A 260 -21.54 14.64 -0.36
N SER A 261 -21.97 14.02 -1.47
CA SER A 261 -21.29 14.08 -2.78
C SER A 261 -19.82 13.68 -2.74
N LEU A 262 -19.47 12.66 -1.94
CA LEU A 262 -18.06 12.25 -1.73
C LEU A 262 -17.39 11.70 -3.01
N GLU A 263 -18.15 11.21 -3.98
CA GLU A 263 -17.62 10.83 -5.29
C GLU A 263 -17.07 12.05 -6.06
N ALA A 264 -17.81 13.18 -6.07
CA ALA A 264 -17.35 14.42 -6.70
C ALA A 264 -16.12 14.98 -5.96
N LEU A 265 -16.10 14.90 -4.63
CA LEU A 265 -14.96 15.28 -3.81
C LEU A 265 -13.70 14.44 -4.12
N PHE A 266 -13.87 13.13 -4.28
CA PHE A 266 -12.77 12.25 -4.68
C PHE A 266 -12.23 12.63 -6.07
N GLN A 267 -13.10 12.92 -7.04
CA GLN A 267 -12.70 13.35 -8.38
C GLN A 267 -11.91 14.68 -8.35
N GLU A 268 -12.30 15.62 -7.50
CA GLU A 268 -11.55 16.85 -7.27
C GLU A 268 -10.17 16.55 -6.66
N TYR A 269 -10.14 15.80 -5.56
CA TYR A 269 -8.91 15.37 -4.88
C TYR A 269 -7.94 14.65 -5.83
N GLU A 270 -8.44 13.74 -6.67
CA GLU A 270 -7.64 13.01 -7.65
C GLU A 270 -7.01 13.94 -8.68
N ASN A 271 -7.77 14.91 -9.20
CA ASN A 271 -7.25 15.88 -10.17
C ASN A 271 -6.21 16.83 -9.55
N GLU A 272 -6.44 17.30 -8.32
CA GLU A 272 -5.49 18.15 -7.60
C GLU A 272 -4.20 17.40 -7.25
N SER A 273 -4.33 16.18 -6.73
CA SER A 273 -3.20 15.31 -6.40
C SER A 273 -2.35 15.03 -7.63
N TYR A 274 -2.98 14.72 -8.77
CA TYR A 274 -2.26 14.50 -10.02
C TYR A 274 -1.50 15.74 -10.49
N LYS A 275 -2.13 16.92 -10.47
CA LYS A 275 -1.47 18.19 -10.86
C LYS A 275 -0.26 18.49 -9.97
N LYS A 276 -0.43 18.34 -8.66
CA LYS A 276 0.66 18.53 -7.69
C LYS A 276 1.81 17.56 -7.94
N LEU A 277 1.50 16.27 -8.08
CA LEU A 277 2.51 15.23 -8.32
C LEU A 277 3.27 15.48 -9.63
N ILE A 278 2.59 15.87 -10.71
CA ILE A 278 3.27 16.22 -11.96
C ILE A 278 4.22 17.42 -11.76
N ALA A 279 3.78 18.47 -11.08
CA ALA A 279 4.62 19.63 -10.82
C ALA A 279 5.86 19.27 -9.98
N ASP A 280 5.69 18.47 -8.91
CA ASP A 280 6.80 18.01 -8.06
C ASP A 280 7.78 17.11 -8.82
N ILE A 281 7.26 16.28 -9.75
CA ILE A 281 8.09 15.45 -10.63
C ILE A 281 8.89 16.32 -11.61
N GLU A 282 8.25 17.28 -12.27
CA GLU A 282 8.91 18.16 -13.25
C GLU A 282 9.98 19.06 -12.60
N ALA A 283 9.85 19.34 -11.30
CA ALA A 283 10.86 20.02 -10.51
C ALA A 283 12.11 19.17 -10.20
N GLN A 284 12.08 17.85 -10.42
CA GLN A 284 13.25 16.99 -10.21
C GLN A 284 14.34 17.29 -11.25
N PRO A 285 15.62 17.46 -10.85
CA PRO A 285 16.69 17.82 -11.78
C PRO A 285 17.08 16.68 -12.74
N SER A 286 16.92 15.42 -12.33
CA SER A 286 17.28 14.26 -13.14
C SER A 286 16.12 13.82 -14.02
N ILE A 287 16.28 13.92 -15.34
CA ILE A 287 15.30 13.42 -16.32
C ILE A 287 15.04 11.91 -16.15
N ALA A 288 16.07 11.14 -15.80
CA ALA A 288 15.90 9.71 -15.55
C ALA A 288 14.97 9.44 -14.35
N VAL A 289 15.14 10.20 -13.26
CA VAL A 289 14.25 10.16 -12.09
C VAL A 289 12.84 10.63 -12.46
N GLN A 290 12.70 11.70 -13.26
CA GLN A 290 11.38 12.13 -13.75
C GLN A 290 10.67 11.00 -14.48
N ASN A 291 11.38 10.27 -15.34
CA ASN A 291 10.79 9.16 -16.10
C ASN A 291 10.34 8.01 -15.19
N VAL A 292 11.12 7.67 -14.16
CA VAL A 292 10.73 6.69 -13.14
C VAL A 292 9.42 7.13 -12.47
N LEU A 293 9.37 8.36 -11.96
CA LEU A 293 8.21 8.86 -11.23
C LEU A 293 6.97 8.98 -12.13
N LYS A 294 7.13 9.44 -13.38
CA LYS A 294 6.04 9.48 -14.38
C LYS A 294 5.50 8.08 -14.68
N SER A 295 6.38 7.08 -14.76
CA SER A 295 5.96 5.68 -14.96
C SER A 295 5.08 5.18 -13.81
N PHE A 296 5.45 5.47 -12.57
CA PHE A 296 4.62 5.13 -11.40
C PHE A 296 3.27 5.83 -11.42
N LEU A 297 3.26 7.16 -11.65
CA LEU A 297 2.02 7.94 -11.64
C LEU A 297 1.06 7.47 -12.75
N HIS A 298 1.58 7.17 -13.94
CA HIS A 298 0.76 6.66 -15.05
C HIS A 298 0.10 5.32 -14.74
N LYS A 299 0.76 4.44 -13.98
CA LYS A 299 0.21 3.13 -13.58
C LYS A 299 -0.97 3.25 -12.60
N ILE A 300 -1.10 4.37 -11.86
CA ILE A 300 -2.11 4.52 -10.79
C ILE A 300 -3.17 5.57 -11.09
N TYR A 301 -2.88 6.58 -11.92
CA TYR A 301 -3.83 7.66 -12.21
C TYR A 301 -5.08 7.11 -12.90
N LYS A 302 -6.27 7.43 -12.36
CA LYS A 302 -7.57 6.95 -12.87
C LYS A 302 -7.68 5.43 -12.98
N ARG A 303 -6.98 4.68 -12.13
CA ARG A 303 -7.12 3.23 -12.07
C ARG A 303 -8.53 2.84 -11.64
N GLN A 304 -8.98 1.69 -12.13
CA GLN A 304 -10.29 1.11 -11.82
C GLN A 304 -10.19 -0.11 -10.89
N LYS A 305 -8.97 -0.54 -10.51
CA LYS A 305 -8.66 -1.73 -9.71
C LYS A 305 -7.22 -1.75 -9.18
#